data_AF-A0A847ES16-F1
#
_entry.id   AF-A0A847ES16-F1
#
_cell.length_a   1.000
_cell.length_b   1.000
_cell.length_c   1.000
_cell.angle_alpha   90.00
_cell.angle_beta   90.00
_cell.angle_gamma   90.00
#
_symmetry.space_group_name_H-M   'P 1'
#
loop_
_entity.id
_entity.type
_entity.pdbx_description
1 polymer ?
#
loop_
_entity_poly.entity_id
_entity_poly.type
_entity_poly.pdbx_seq_one_letter_code
_entity_poly.pdbx_strand_id
1 'polypeptide(L)'
;RPGWWDNLIGPGKPLDTDRFFVICSNLIGGCRGSTGPSSTDPATGAAYGMDFPLLAMADFVAVHRALLAHLGVTRLLVALGGSLGGMQVLQWSLDHPEDMAHAAIVAASSRLTAQNIAFSAVARRAIMDDPQFLDGQYAQQGTNPDVGLSIARMMAHITYLSEDAFTEKFGRSPQGETTNGGFGIDFAVESYLDHQGQVFLERFDALSYLYLTRVMDYFDPFSRPHALAGLAASPVRYLVLSFDTDWRFSTEHSLRIVRHLEAVQQPVTFRELRSPYGHDSFLLDDPAYHATLRAWFDRALEVGT
;
A
#
# COMPACT_ATOMS: atom_id res chain seq x y z
N ARG A 1 11.52 6.38 16.93
CA ARG A 1 11.84 6.02 15.53
C ARG A 1 10.99 6.91 14.63
N PRO A 2 11.50 7.38 13.49
CA PRO A 2 10.69 8.16 12.53
C PRO A 2 9.51 7.34 12.01
N GLY A 3 8.47 8.02 11.53
CA GLY A 3 7.33 7.39 10.86
C GLY A 3 7.68 6.83 9.49
N TRP A 4 6.77 6.06 8.88
CA TRP A 4 7.03 5.43 7.56
C TRP A 4 7.01 6.42 6.39
N TRP A 5 6.37 7.58 6.54
CA TRP A 5 6.36 8.68 5.56
C TRP A 5 7.00 9.96 6.12
N ASP A 6 8.06 9.79 6.91
CA ASP A 6 8.69 10.90 7.63
C ASP A 6 9.17 12.00 6.69
N ASN A 7 9.72 11.67 5.51
CA ASN A 7 10.17 12.68 4.53
C ASN A 7 9.04 13.57 3.97
N LEU A 8 7.78 13.11 4.04
CA LEU A 8 6.63 13.83 3.49
C LEU A 8 5.84 14.60 4.56
N ILE A 9 5.69 14.03 5.76
CA ILE A 9 4.73 14.50 6.77
C ILE A 9 5.47 15.06 8.00
N GLY A 10 5.19 16.33 8.33
CA GLY A 10 5.73 16.99 9.53
C GLY A 10 5.82 18.51 9.39
N PRO A 11 6.29 19.23 10.43
CA PRO A 11 6.38 20.68 10.41
C PRO A 11 7.26 21.18 9.25
N GLY A 12 6.71 22.03 8.39
CA GLY A 12 7.38 22.57 7.20
C GLY A 12 7.66 21.57 6.08
N LYS A 13 7.30 20.29 6.21
CA LYS A 13 7.44 19.26 5.16
C LYS A 13 6.36 19.43 4.08
N PRO A 14 6.36 18.66 2.96
CA PRO A 14 5.35 18.83 1.91
C PRO A 14 3.91 18.76 2.44
N LEU A 15 3.58 17.75 3.26
CA LEU A 15 2.37 17.74 4.06
C LEU A 15 2.67 18.34 5.43
N ASP A 16 2.50 19.66 5.51
CA ASP A 16 2.91 20.48 6.64
C ASP A 16 1.95 20.36 7.83
N THR A 17 2.38 19.76 8.93
CA THR A 17 1.52 19.57 10.11
C THR A 17 1.26 20.87 10.89
N ASP A 18 1.95 21.97 10.57
CA ASP A 18 1.62 23.30 11.13
C ASP A 18 0.39 23.91 10.43
N ARG A 19 -0.02 23.32 9.29
CA ARG A 19 -1.13 23.79 8.44
C ARG A 19 -2.24 22.75 8.29
N PHE A 20 -1.91 21.47 8.46
CA PHE A 20 -2.84 20.35 8.31
C PHE A 20 -2.96 19.53 9.59
N PHE A 21 -4.20 19.20 9.97
CA PHE A 21 -4.45 18.13 10.92
C PHE A 21 -4.46 16.79 10.19
N VAL A 22 -3.41 15.98 10.39
CA VAL A 22 -3.20 14.73 9.67
C VAL A 22 -3.76 13.54 10.44
N ILE A 23 -4.63 12.76 9.81
CA ILE A 23 -5.19 11.52 10.35
C ILE A 23 -4.60 10.35 9.58
N CYS A 24 -3.98 9.40 10.29
CA CYS A 24 -3.44 8.16 9.73
C CYS A 24 -3.80 7.00 10.65
N SER A 25 -4.54 6.03 10.13
CA SER A 25 -4.99 4.84 10.87
C SER A 25 -4.36 3.58 10.31
N ASN A 26 -4.16 2.58 11.16
CA ASN A 26 -3.83 1.24 10.70
C ASN A 26 -5.06 0.58 10.05
N LEU A 27 -4.86 -0.30 9.08
CA LEU A 27 -5.95 -0.98 8.37
C LEU A 27 -6.63 -2.03 9.26
N ILE A 28 -7.96 -2.14 9.16
CA ILE A 28 -8.67 -3.36 9.54
C ILE A 28 -8.09 -4.54 8.75
N GLY A 29 -7.91 -5.70 9.39
CA GLY A 29 -7.17 -6.83 8.84
C GLY A 29 -5.64 -6.70 8.97
N GLY A 30 -5.12 -5.54 9.39
CA GLY A 30 -3.72 -5.35 9.72
C GLY A 30 -3.33 -5.92 11.08
N CYS A 31 -2.08 -5.69 11.50
CA CYS A 31 -1.50 -6.27 12.72
C CYS A 31 -0.81 -5.23 13.62
N ARG A 32 -1.15 -3.95 13.46
CA ARG A 32 -0.55 -2.81 14.19
C ARG A 32 -1.64 -1.93 14.84
N GLY A 33 -2.44 -2.53 15.71
CA GLY A 33 -3.43 -1.83 16.53
C GLY A 33 -4.88 -2.10 16.12
N SER A 34 -5.26 -1.76 14.89
CA SER A 34 -6.59 -2.09 14.35
C SER A 34 -6.83 -3.60 14.31
N THR A 35 -8.10 -4.01 14.49
CA THR A 35 -8.50 -5.42 14.53
C THR A 35 -8.09 -6.16 13.25
N GLY A 36 -7.51 -7.34 13.41
CA GLY A 36 -7.12 -8.23 12.32
C GLY A 36 -7.13 -9.70 12.75
N PRO A 37 -6.62 -10.62 11.91
CA PRO A 37 -6.68 -12.06 12.17
C PRO A 37 -6.02 -12.49 13.49
N SER A 38 -4.98 -11.78 13.93
CA SER A 38 -4.30 -12.04 15.20
C SER A 38 -4.95 -11.38 16.42
N SER A 39 -6.01 -10.58 16.22
CA SER A 39 -6.76 -9.97 17.33
C SER A 39 -7.65 -11.00 18.02
N THR A 40 -7.94 -10.78 19.30
CA THR A 40 -8.87 -11.61 20.07
C THR A 40 -10.29 -11.43 19.57
N ASP A 41 -10.92 -12.53 19.17
CA ASP A 41 -12.35 -12.62 18.89
C ASP A 41 -13.14 -12.60 20.22
N PRO A 42 -14.02 -11.61 20.45
CA PRO A 42 -14.80 -11.51 21.68
C PRO A 42 -15.80 -12.67 21.86
N ALA A 43 -16.17 -13.39 20.80
CA ALA A 43 -17.10 -14.51 20.90
C ALA A 43 -16.44 -15.78 21.47
N THR A 44 -15.17 -16.00 21.18
CA THR A 44 -14.42 -17.22 21.55
C THR A 44 -13.35 -16.99 22.60
N GLY A 45 -12.86 -15.75 22.76
CA GLY A 45 -11.72 -15.41 23.61
C GLY A 45 -10.37 -15.82 23.02
N ALA A 46 -10.33 -16.39 21.82
CA ALA A 46 -9.12 -16.78 21.09
C ALA A 46 -8.82 -15.79 19.95
N ALA A 47 -7.66 -15.92 19.29
CA ALA A 47 -7.40 -15.14 18.08
C ALA A 47 -8.36 -15.55 16.95
N TYR A 48 -8.82 -14.59 16.12
CA TYR A 48 -9.69 -14.88 14.98
C TYR A 48 -9.12 -15.94 14.03
N GLY A 49 -7.80 -15.91 13.77
CA GLY A 49 -7.17 -16.84 12.84
C GLY A 49 -7.82 -16.77 11.45
N MET A 50 -8.12 -17.94 10.89
CA MET A 50 -8.82 -18.08 9.60
C MET A 50 -10.32 -17.76 9.67
N ASP A 51 -10.90 -17.61 10.86
CA ASP A 51 -12.30 -17.20 11.04
C ASP A 51 -12.49 -15.68 10.86
N PHE A 52 -11.40 -14.93 10.69
CA PHE A 52 -11.47 -13.51 10.35
C PHE A 52 -12.18 -13.35 8.99
N PRO A 53 -13.14 -12.42 8.83
CA PRO A 53 -13.89 -12.27 7.59
C PRO A 53 -12.97 -11.81 6.45
N LEU A 54 -13.22 -12.33 5.25
CA LEU A 54 -12.61 -11.78 4.04
C LEU A 54 -13.00 -10.32 3.90
N LEU A 55 -12.03 -9.50 3.49
CA LEU A 55 -12.20 -8.06 3.34
C LEU A 55 -12.30 -7.67 1.87
N ALA A 56 -12.94 -6.55 1.63
CA ALA A 56 -12.91 -5.79 0.39
C ALA A 56 -12.33 -4.39 0.65
N MET A 57 -11.93 -3.70 -0.41
CA MET A 57 -11.40 -2.32 -0.30
C MET A 57 -12.42 -1.37 0.35
N ALA A 58 -13.72 -1.61 0.14
CA ALA A 58 -14.81 -0.84 0.74
C ALA A 58 -14.88 -0.98 2.27
N ASP A 59 -14.43 -2.11 2.84
CA ASP A 59 -14.40 -2.29 4.30
C ASP A 59 -13.34 -1.39 4.95
N PHE A 60 -12.21 -1.17 4.29
CA PHE A 60 -11.22 -0.18 4.72
C PHE A 60 -11.83 1.23 4.77
N VAL A 61 -12.55 1.60 3.71
CA VAL A 61 -13.25 2.89 3.63
C VAL A 61 -14.29 3.02 4.74
N ALA A 62 -15.11 1.99 4.98
CA ALA A 62 -16.12 2.00 6.04
C ALA A 62 -15.51 2.27 7.43
N VAL A 63 -14.38 1.64 7.75
CA VAL A 63 -13.67 1.86 9.01
C VAL A 63 -13.07 3.26 9.08
N HIS A 64 -12.49 3.78 8.00
CA HIS A 64 -11.97 5.14 7.98
C HIS A 64 -13.07 6.19 8.17
N ARG A 65 -14.23 6.01 7.54
CA ARG A 65 -15.40 6.89 7.74
C ARG A 65 -15.92 6.84 9.17
N ALA A 66 -15.96 5.66 9.78
CA ALA A 66 -16.33 5.51 11.19
C ALA A 66 -15.36 6.25 12.12
N LEU A 67 -14.05 6.20 11.82
CA LEU A 67 -13.05 6.97 12.54
C LEU A 67 -13.26 8.49 12.37
N LEU A 68 -13.51 8.96 11.15
CA LEU A 68 -13.77 10.39 10.91
C LEU A 68 -15.01 10.88 11.68
N ALA A 69 -16.09 10.10 11.66
CA ALA A 69 -17.30 10.39 12.42
C ALA A 69 -17.01 10.48 13.93
N HIS A 70 -16.21 9.55 14.47
CA HIS A 70 -15.78 9.56 15.86
C HIS A 70 -14.96 10.81 16.21
N LEU A 71 -14.11 11.27 15.30
CA LEU A 71 -13.30 12.48 15.46
C LEU A 71 -14.07 13.78 15.17
N GLY A 72 -15.34 13.70 14.77
CA GLY A 72 -16.15 14.86 14.40
C GLY A 72 -15.74 15.51 13.07
N VAL A 73 -15.02 14.79 12.21
CA VAL A 73 -14.59 15.27 10.88
C VAL A 73 -15.62 14.84 9.85
N THR A 74 -16.32 15.81 9.26
CA THR A 74 -17.37 15.54 8.27
C THR A 74 -16.88 15.54 6.83
N ARG A 75 -15.76 16.21 6.55
CA ARG A 75 -15.17 16.29 5.21
C ARG A 75 -13.66 16.49 5.26
N LEU A 76 -12.93 15.69 4.49
CA LEU A 76 -11.50 15.80 4.29
C LEU A 76 -11.18 16.89 3.28
N LEU A 77 -10.20 17.73 3.60
CA LEU A 77 -9.64 18.64 2.60
C LEU A 77 -8.93 17.86 1.48
N VAL A 78 -8.11 16.88 1.88
CA VAL A 78 -7.39 15.97 0.96
C VAL A 78 -7.37 14.56 1.55
N ALA A 79 -7.71 13.56 0.74
CA ALA A 79 -7.39 12.16 0.99
C ALA A 79 -6.13 11.79 0.19
N LEU A 80 -5.11 11.24 0.85
CA LEU A 80 -3.80 10.90 0.25
C LEU A 80 -3.49 9.43 0.48
N GLY A 81 -3.02 8.73 -0.56
CA GLY A 81 -2.60 7.35 -0.45
C GLY A 81 -1.61 6.90 -1.51
N GLY A 82 -0.56 6.21 -1.06
CA GLY A 82 0.40 5.50 -1.90
C GLY A 82 0.07 4.01 -2.01
N SER A 83 0.27 3.37 -3.17
CA SER A 83 0.11 1.90 -3.32
C SER A 83 -1.28 1.41 -2.89
N LEU A 84 -1.38 0.45 -1.97
CA LEU A 84 -2.64 0.01 -1.36
C LEU A 84 -3.42 1.18 -0.73
N GLY A 85 -2.75 2.20 -0.19
CA GLY A 85 -3.40 3.43 0.27
C GLY A 85 -4.05 4.21 -0.86
N GLY A 86 -3.43 4.26 -2.04
CA GLY A 86 -4.01 4.90 -3.22
C GLY A 86 -5.25 4.16 -3.75
N MET A 87 -5.28 2.83 -3.61
CA MET A 87 -6.48 2.03 -3.89
C MET A 87 -7.64 2.37 -2.95
N GLN A 88 -7.35 2.60 -1.66
CA GLN A 88 -8.34 3.04 -0.68
C GLN A 88 -8.87 4.43 -1.01
N VAL A 89 -7.99 5.39 -1.34
CA VAL A 89 -8.40 6.73 -1.75
C VAL A 89 -9.28 6.68 -2.99
N LEU A 90 -8.92 5.87 -3.98
CA LEU A 90 -9.76 5.66 -5.16
C LEU A 90 -11.13 5.11 -4.77
N GLN A 91 -11.18 4.00 -4.02
CA GLN A 91 -12.44 3.40 -3.56
C GLN A 91 -13.31 4.41 -2.80
N TRP A 92 -12.71 5.16 -1.88
CA TRP A 92 -13.42 6.17 -1.08
C TRP A 92 -13.99 7.28 -1.95
N SER A 93 -13.18 7.82 -2.86
CA SER A 93 -13.64 8.90 -3.76
C SER A 93 -14.77 8.46 -4.70
N LEU A 94 -14.87 7.17 -5.01
CA LEU A 94 -15.93 6.63 -5.87
C LEU A 94 -17.22 6.37 -5.08
N ASP A 95 -17.12 5.78 -3.89
CA ASP A 95 -18.29 5.40 -3.09
C ASP A 95 -18.87 6.58 -2.29
N HIS A 96 -18.02 7.48 -1.80
CA HIS A 96 -18.38 8.62 -0.95
C HIS A 96 -17.60 9.90 -1.34
N PRO A 97 -17.78 10.40 -2.57
CA PRO A 97 -17.10 11.60 -3.03
C PRO A 97 -17.37 12.85 -2.18
N GLU A 98 -18.53 12.92 -1.52
CA GLU A 98 -18.91 14.02 -0.62
C GLU A 98 -17.98 14.17 0.59
N ASP A 99 -17.32 13.08 1.00
CA ASP A 99 -16.43 13.05 2.16
C ASP A 99 -15.10 13.79 1.91
N MET A 100 -14.80 14.20 0.68
CA MET A 100 -13.53 14.86 0.36
C MET A 100 -13.66 15.99 -0.65
N ALA A 101 -12.67 16.88 -0.68
CA ALA A 101 -12.52 17.89 -1.74
C ALA A 101 -11.47 17.47 -2.78
N HIS A 102 -10.38 16.85 -2.31
CA HIS A 102 -9.25 16.44 -3.14
C HIS A 102 -8.83 15.01 -2.85
N ALA A 103 -8.39 14.29 -3.88
CA ALA A 103 -7.84 12.95 -3.79
C ALA A 103 -6.45 12.92 -4.44
N ALA A 104 -5.44 12.46 -3.71
CA ALA A 104 -4.09 12.24 -4.20
C ALA A 104 -3.77 10.75 -4.19
N ILE A 105 -3.65 10.17 -5.39
CA ILE A 105 -3.43 8.75 -5.64
C ILE A 105 -2.01 8.59 -6.19
N VAL A 106 -1.13 7.95 -5.42
CA VAL A 106 0.30 7.84 -5.75
C VAL A 106 0.68 6.39 -5.95
N ALA A 107 1.34 6.07 -7.07
CA ALA A 107 1.85 4.73 -7.38
C ALA A 107 0.83 3.64 -7.02
N ALA A 108 -0.37 3.69 -7.61
CA ALA A 108 -1.48 2.82 -7.25
C ALA A 108 -2.17 2.26 -8.50
N SER A 109 -2.98 1.23 -8.29
CA SER A 109 -3.65 0.50 -9.35
C SER A 109 -5.15 0.40 -9.09
N SER A 110 -5.95 0.51 -10.15
CA SER A 110 -7.38 0.19 -10.09
C SER A 110 -7.70 -1.25 -10.44
N ARG A 111 -6.71 -2.04 -10.86
CA ARG A 111 -6.83 -3.46 -11.17
C ARG A 111 -5.46 -4.08 -11.29
N LEU A 112 -5.18 -5.11 -10.51
CA LEU A 112 -3.93 -5.84 -10.61
C LEU A 112 -3.82 -6.63 -11.92
N THR A 113 -2.61 -6.68 -12.50
CA THR A 113 -2.34 -7.53 -13.67
C THR A 113 -2.24 -9.00 -13.27
N ALA A 114 -2.27 -9.89 -14.28
CA ALA A 114 -2.00 -11.31 -14.06
C ALA A 114 -0.63 -11.55 -13.40
N GLN A 115 0.39 -10.77 -13.75
CA GLN A 115 1.72 -10.87 -13.15
C GLN A 115 1.70 -10.46 -11.67
N ASN A 116 1.01 -9.37 -11.32
CA ASN A 116 0.87 -8.97 -9.91
C ASN A 116 0.17 -10.05 -9.09
N ILE A 117 -0.92 -10.62 -9.62
CA ILE A 117 -1.69 -11.68 -8.96
C ILE A 117 -0.82 -12.94 -8.80
N ALA A 118 0.01 -13.27 -9.79
CA ALA A 118 0.93 -14.41 -9.72
C ALA A 118 1.94 -14.26 -8.57
N PHE A 119 2.56 -13.08 -8.42
CA PHE A 119 3.45 -12.80 -7.29
C PHE A 119 2.74 -12.95 -5.94
N SER A 120 1.54 -12.36 -5.79
CA SER A 120 0.73 -12.50 -4.58
C SER A 120 0.37 -13.96 -4.30
N ALA A 121 0.03 -14.74 -5.34
CA ALA A 121 -0.35 -16.14 -5.21
C ALA A 121 0.81 -17.02 -4.71
N VAL A 122 2.02 -16.85 -5.27
CA VAL A 122 3.20 -17.60 -4.83
C VAL A 122 3.61 -17.20 -3.41
N ALA A 123 3.57 -15.90 -3.06
CA ALA A 123 3.86 -15.44 -1.71
C ALA A 123 2.88 -16.03 -0.67
N ARG A 124 1.58 -16.04 -0.97
CA ARG A 124 0.59 -16.69 -0.10
C ARG A 124 0.82 -18.19 0.01
N ARG A 125 1.18 -18.85 -1.10
CA ARG A 125 1.48 -20.28 -1.11
C ARG A 125 2.66 -20.60 -0.22
N ALA A 126 3.74 -19.80 -0.26
CA ALA A 126 4.89 -19.96 0.61
C ALA A 126 4.52 -19.92 2.10
N ILE A 127 3.62 -19.00 2.49
CA ILE A 127 3.09 -18.91 3.86
C ILE A 127 2.24 -20.12 4.21
N MET A 128 1.26 -20.48 3.36
CA MET A 128 0.29 -21.54 3.68
C MET A 128 0.90 -22.95 3.68
N ASP A 129 1.96 -23.18 2.91
CA ASP A 129 2.69 -24.46 2.89
C ASP A 129 3.77 -24.56 3.97
N ASP A 130 4.03 -23.49 4.73
CA ASP A 130 4.96 -23.54 5.87
C ASP A 130 4.41 -24.52 6.92
N PRO A 131 5.20 -25.51 7.40
CA PRO A 131 4.74 -26.46 8.42
C PRO A 131 4.25 -25.80 9.72
N GLN A 132 4.74 -24.59 10.02
CA GLN A 132 4.33 -23.80 11.18
C GLN A 132 3.08 -22.94 10.93
N PHE A 133 2.51 -22.95 9.72
CA PHE A 133 1.23 -22.27 9.44
C PHE A 133 0.07 -22.89 10.21
N LEU A 134 0.06 -24.22 10.36
CA LEU A 134 -0.93 -24.98 11.13
C LEU A 134 -2.38 -24.58 10.79
N ASP A 135 -2.71 -24.52 9.50
CA ASP A 135 -4.02 -24.08 8.98
C ASP A 135 -4.47 -22.70 9.51
N GLY A 136 -3.51 -21.81 9.79
CA GLY A 136 -3.72 -20.48 10.36
C GLY A 136 -3.93 -20.46 11.88
N GLN A 137 -3.71 -21.56 12.58
CA GLN A 137 -3.83 -21.65 14.04
C GLN A 137 -2.50 -21.41 14.79
N TYR A 138 -1.45 -21.00 14.07
CA TYR A 138 -0.10 -20.84 14.62
C TYR A 138 -0.03 -19.96 15.87
N ALA A 139 -0.83 -18.88 15.94
CA ALA A 139 -0.87 -17.99 17.09
C ALA A 139 -1.35 -18.68 18.38
N GLN A 140 -2.34 -19.58 18.28
CA GLN A 140 -2.84 -20.36 19.41
C GLN A 140 -1.83 -21.41 19.87
N GLN A 141 -1.01 -21.90 18.96
CA GLN A 141 0.01 -22.91 19.19
C GLN A 141 1.38 -22.31 19.59
N GLY A 142 1.48 -20.98 19.69
CA GLY A 142 2.71 -20.28 20.09
C GLY A 142 3.84 -20.37 19.05
N THR A 143 3.49 -20.47 17.77
CA THR A 143 4.41 -20.59 16.62
C THR A 143 4.05 -19.55 15.54
N ASN A 144 4.85 -19.46 14.48
CA ASN A 144 4.64 -18.57 13.33
C ASN A 144 5.23 -19.22 12.06
N PRO A 145 4.58 -19.12 10.88
CA PRO A 145 5.15 -19.53 9.58
C PRO A 145 6.26 -18.58 9.10
N ASP A 146 7.34 -18.48 9.87
CA ASP A 146 8.43 -17.52 9.65
C ASP A 146 9.16 -17.73 8.32
N VAL A 147 9.33 -18.98 7.89
CA VAL A 147 10.02 -19.29 6.63
C VAL A 147 9.16 -18.83 5.46
N GLY A 148 7.88 -19.21 5.46
CA GLY A 148 6.92 -18.83 4.44
C GLY A 148 6.73 -17.31 4.36
N LEU A 149 6.61 -16.63 5.51
CA LEU A 149 6.44 -15.18 5.57
C LEU A 149 7.71 -14.44 5.12
N SER A 150 8.90 -14.94 5.46
CA SER A 150 10.17 -14.40 4.99
C SER A 150 10.28 -14.52 3.46
N ILE A 151 9.96 -15.68 2.88
CA ILE A 151 9.92 -15.87 1.42
C ILE A 151 8.94 -14.93 0.75
N ALA A 152 7.72 -14.82 1.29
CA ALA A 152 6.72 -13.88 0.81
C ALA A 152 7.23 -12.44 0.83
N ARG A 153 7.97 -12.05 1.87
CA ARG A 153 8.59 -10.72 1.96
C ARG A 153 9.69 -10.54 0.92
N MET A 154 10.59 -11.50 0.77
CA MET A 154 11.67 -11.43 -0.23
C MET A 154 11.10 -11.25 -1.64
N MET A 155 10.10 -12.05 -2.01
CA MET A 155 9.40 -11.93 -3.28
C MET A 155 8.76 -10.55 -3.47
N ALA A 156 8.06 -10.05 -2.46
CA ALA A 156 7.43 -8.73 -2.53
C ALA A 156 8.49 -7.63 -2.69
N HIS A 157 9.62 -7.74 -1.99
CA HIS A 157 10.70 -6.75 -2.03
C HIS A 157 11.37 -6.64 -3.40
N ILE A 158 11.47 -7.75 -4.14
CA ILE A 158 11.90 -7.74 -5.55
C ILE A 158 10.97 -6.86 -6.40
N THR A 159 9.67 -6.92 -6.14
CA THR A 159 8.69 -6.11 -6.89
C THR A 159 8.70 -4.63 -6.54
N TYR A 160 9.40 -4.21 -5.49
CA TYR A 160 9.36 -2.82 -5.04
C TYR A 160 10.45 -1.94 -5.66
N LEU A 161 11.53 -2.55 -6.15
CA LEU A 161 12.67 -1.86 -6.73
C LEU A 161 12.72 -2.09 -8.25
N SER A 162 13.36 -1.16 -8.96
CA SER A 162 13.66 -1.33 -10.39
C SER A 162 14.89 -2.21 -10.58
N GLU A 163 15.06 -2.75 -11.79
CA GLU A 163 16.29 -3.49 -12.18
C GLU A 163 17.53 -2.60 -12.09
N ASP A 164 17.41 -1.33 -12.48
CA ASP A 164 18.51 -0.36 -12.41
C ASP A 164 18.93 -0.12 -10.95
N ALA A 165 17.96 -0.01 -10.03
CA ALA A 165 18.24 0.12 -8.60
C ALA A 165 18.90 -1.14 -8.01
N PHE A 166 18.48 -2.34 -8.42
CA PHE A 166 19.15 -3.58 -8.03
C PHE A 166 20.59 -3.64 -8.56
N THR A 167 20.79 -3.24 -9.82
CA THR A 167 22.10 -3.22 -10.47
C THR A 167 23.05 -2.22 -9.83
N GLU A 168 22.58 -0.99 -9.59
CA GLU A 168 23.38 0.07 -8.94
C GLU A 168 23.75 -0.32 -7.50
N LYS A 169 22.79 -0.87 -6.76
CA LYS A 169 22.99 -1.17 -5.33
C LYS A 169 23.80 -2.43 -5.08
N PHE A 170 23.63 -3.46 -5.90
CA PHE A 170 24.24 -4.79 -5.64
C PHE A 170 25.08 -5.28 -6.81
N GLY A 171 24.61 -5.10 -8.05
CA GLY A 171 25.24 -5.68 -9.23
C GLY A 171 25.45 -7.19 -9.06
N ARG A 172 26.69 -7.65 -9.26
CA ARG A 172 27.12 -9.04 -8.97
C ARG A 172 28.08 -9.12 -7.79
N SER A 173 28.01 -8.15 -6.88
CA SER A 173 28.93 -8.08 -5.74
C SER A 173 28.78 -9.30 -4.82
N PRO A 174 29.89 -9.95 -4.41
CA PRO A 174 29.83 -11.02 -3.42
C PRO A 174 29.50 -10.46 -2.03
N GLN A 175 28.87 -11.27 -1.17
CA GLN A 175 28.61 -10.89 0.22
C GLN A 175 29.87 -10.97 1.09
N GLY A 176 30.81 -11.86 0.75
CA GLY A 176 32.07 -12.08 1.47
C GLY A 176 33.29 -12.02 0.54
N GLU A 177 34.47 -12.29 1.09
CA GLU A 177 35.73 -12.29 0.33
C GLU A 177 35.79 -13.38 -0.74
N THR A 178 35.10 -14.50 -0.52
CA THR A 178 34.97 -15.61 -1.49
C THR A 178 33.53 -16.07 -1.60
N THR A 179 33.14 -16.56 -2.78
CA THR A 179 31.88 -17.27 -2.99
C THR A 179 32.10 -18.76 -2.77
N ASN A 180 31.14 -19.43 -2.15
CA ASN A 180 31.25 -20.84 -1.78
C ASN A 180 30.72 -21.77 -2.89
N GLY A 181 29.94 -21.25 -3.85
CA GLY A 181 29.39 -22.01 -4.98
C GLY A 181 28.31 -23.03 -4.57
N GLY A 182 27.68 -22.83 -3.41
CA GLY A 182 26.62 -23.67 -2.85
C GLY A 182 25.23 -23.03 -2.93
N PHE A 183 24.29 -23.55 -2.15
CA PHE A 183 22.92 -23.00 -2.04
C PHE A 183 22.74 -22.00 -0.88
N GLY A 184 23.85 -21.52 -0.31
CA GLY A 184 23.86 -20.47 0.70
C GLY A 184 23.98 -19.07 0.09
N ILE A 185 24.11 -18.06 0.93
CA ILE A 185 24.29 -16.67 0.51
C ILE A 185 25.71 -16.46 -0.03
N ASP A 186 25.82 -16.16 -1.31
CA ASP A 186 27.08 -15.81 -1.98
C ASP A 186 27.09 -14.35 -2.47
N PHE A 187 25.92 -13.80 -2.81
CA PHE A 187 25.77 -12.46 -3.37
C PHE A 187 25.17 -11.47 -2.35
N ALA A 188 25.60 -10.21 -2.43
CA ALA A 188 25.11 -9.15 -1.55
C ALA A 188 23.58 -8.96 -1.61
N VAL A 189 22.98 -9.16 -2.79
CA VAL A 189 21.53 -9.11 -2.98
C VAL A 189 20.79 -10.21 -2.21
N GLU A 190 21.37 -11.41 -2.10
CA GLU A 190 20.78 -12.53 -1.35
C GLU A 190 20.80 -12.22 0.14
N SER A 191 21.94 -11.73 0.66
CA SER A 191 22.04 -11.31 2.06
C SER A 191 21.06 -10.17 2.38
N TYR A 192 20.91 -9.21 1.46
CA TYR A 192 19.97 -8.13 1.62
C TYR A 192 18.53 -8.63 1.70
N LEU A 193 18.11 -9.50 0.79
CA LEU A 193 16.75 -10.05 0.78
C LEU A 193 16.49 -10.89 2.04
N ASP A 194 17.43 -11.73 2.45
CA ASP A 194 17.31 -12.51 3.68
C ASP A 194 17.14 -11.60 4.90
N HIS A 195 17.98 -10.56 5.03
CA HIS A 195 17.86 -9.58 6.10
C HIS A 195 16.51 -8.84 6.08
N GLN A 196 16.02 -8.41 4.90
CA GLN A 196 14.71 -7.78 4.77
C GLN A 196 13.56 -8.73 5.14
N GLY A 197 13.71 -10.02 4.86
CA GLY A 197 12.81 -11.08 5.28
C GLY A 197 12.73 -11.17 6.80
N GLN A 198 13.87 -11.31 7.48
CA GLN A 198 13.94 -11.44 8.93
C GLN A 198 13.37 -10.23 9.67
N VAL A 199 13.75 -9.00 9.26
CA VAL A 199 13.23 -7.76 9.87
C VAL A 199 11.71 -7.63 9.70
N PHE A 200 11.12 -8.23 8.67
CA PHE A 200 9.68 -8.19 8.46
C PHE A 200 8.91 -9.09 9.43
N LEU A 201 9.49 -10.22 9.87
CA LEU A 201 8.88 -11.13 10.83
C LEU A 201 8.59 -10.46 12.17
N GLU A 202 9.47 -9.58 12.63
CA GLU A 202 9.30 -8.83 13.88
C GLU A 202 8.11 -7.86 13.85
N ARG A 203 7.57 -7.58 12.66
CA ARG A 203 6.62 -6.48 12.47
C ARG A 203 5.34 -6.80 11.73
N PHE A 204 5.17 -8.02 11.26
CA PHE A 204 4.02 -8.36 10.45
C PHE A 204 3.49 -9.76 10.76
N ASP A 205 2.17 -9.89 10.75
CA ASP A 205 1.47 -11.15 10.93
C ASP A 205 1.21 -11.83 9.58
N ALA A 206 1.39 -13.14 9.52
CA ALA A 206 1.28 -13.91 8.28
C ALA A 206 -0.16 -13.92 7.74
N LEU A 207 -1.17 -14.08 8.58
CA LEU A 207 -2.58 -14.00 8.16
C LEU A 207 -2.91 -12.59 7.68
N SER A 208 -2.53 -11.53 8.39
CA SER A 208 -2.68 -10.15 7.88
C SER A 208 -2.12 -10.00 6.46
N TYR A 209 -0.97 -10.62 6.16
CA TYR A 209 -0.42 -10.61 4.80
C TYR A 209 -1.34 -11.30 3.79
N LEU A 210 -1.87 -12.49 4.12
CA LEU A 210 -2.80 -13.21 3.26
C LEU A 210 -4.06 -12.39 2.96
N TYR A 211 -4.68 -11.80 3.99
CA TYR A 211 -5.91 -11.03 3.86
C TYR A 211 -5.68 -9.75 3.06
N LEU A 212 -4.67 -8.95 3.41
CA LEU A 212 -4.42 -7.67 2.74
C LEU A 212 -4.02 -7.84 1.27
N THR A 213 -3.19 -8.85 0.95
CA THR A 213 -2.86 -9.12 -0.46
C THR A 213 -4.07 -9.63 -1.25
N ARG A 214 -4.98 -10.37 -0.60
CA ARG A 214 -6.20 -10.85 -1.26
C ARG A 214 -7.16 -9.72 -1.60
N VAL A 215 -7.27 -8.71 -0.74
CA VAL A 215 -8.06 -7.50 -1.00
C VAL A 215 -7.59 -6.81 -2.29
N MET A 216 -6.27 -6.69 -2.48
CA MET A 216 -5.69 -6.08 -3.68
C MET A 216 -6.00 -6.89 -4.94
N ASP A 217 -5.92 -8.22 -4.88
CA ASP A 217 -6.18 -9.09 -6.03
C ASP A 217 -7.62 -8.97 -6.57
N TYR A 218 -8.59 -8.73 -5.69
CA TYR A 218 -10.01 -8.58 -6.08
C TYR A 218 -10.42 -7.13 -6.37
N PHE A 219 -9.52 -6.16 -6.19
CA PHE A 219 -9.85 -4.76 -6.42
C PHE A 219 -9.95 -4.44 -7.92
N ASP A 220 -11.18 -4.24 -8.40
CA ASP A 220 -11.48 -3.65 -9.71
C ASP A 220 -12.76 -2.79 -9.61
N PRO A 221 -12.68 -1.57 -9.02
CA PRO A 221 -13.86 -0.79 -8.67
C PRO A 221 -14.64 -0.39 -9.92
N PHE A 222 -13.98 -0.25 -11.07
CA PHE A 222 -14.59 0.14 -12.34
C PHE A 222 -15.28 -1.01 -13.08
N SER A 223 -15.11 -2.25 -12.63
CA SER A 223 -15.92 -3.38 -13.10
C SER A 223 -17.36 -3.33 -12.60
N ARG A 224 -17.62 -2.58 -11.52
CA ARG A 224 -18.96 -2.41 -10.94
C ARG A 224 -19.80 -1.47 -11.81
N PRO A 225 -21.07 -1.81 -12.09
CA PRO A 225 -22.00 -0.86 -12.70
C PRO A 225 -22.10 0.42 -11.87
N HIS A 226 -22.18 1.57 -12.54
CA HIS A 226 -22.36 2.88 -11.90
C HIS A 226 -21.27 3.28 -10.90
N ALA A 227 -20.06 2.68 -10.96
CA ALA A 227 -18.94 3.00 -10.06
C ALA A 227 -18.57 4.49 -10.02
N LEU A 228 -18.90 5.24 -11.07
CA LEU A 228 -18.59 6.66 -11.22
C LEU A 228 -19.79 7.58 -10.93
N ALA A 229 -20.97 7.03 -10.61
CA ALA A 229 -22.22 7.80 -10.61
C ALA A 229 -22.25 8.91 -9.53
N GLY A 230 -21.63 8.68 -8.37
CA GLY A 230 -21.58 9.67 -7.28
C GLY A 230 -20.82 10.95 -7.65
N LEU A 231 -19.83 10.84 -8.55
CA LEU A 231 -18.92 11.93 -8.90
C LEU A 231 -19.58 13.08 -9.69
N ALA A 232 -20.72 12.82 -10.32
CA ALA A 232 -21.49 13.86 -11.00
C ALA A 232 -22.14 14.84 -10.01
N ALA A 233 -22.60 14.33 -8.86
CA ALA A 233 -23.25 15.12 -7.83
C ALA A 233 -22.23 15.78 -6.87
N SER A 234 -21.09 15.14 -6.66
CA SER A 234 -20.02 15.64 -5.79
C SER A 234 -18.67 15.51 -6.50
N PRO A 235 -18.24 16.51 -7.27
CA PRO A 235 -16.96 16.47 -7.96
C PRO A 235 -15.77 16.45 -7.00
N VAL A 236 -14.79 15.60 -7.27
CA VAL A 236 -13.53 15.49 -6.54
C VAL A 236 -12.39 15.92 -7.45
N ARG A 237 -11.43 16.69 -6.93
CA ARG A 237 -10.22 17.05 -7.67
C ARG A 237 -9.15 15.99 -7.46
N TYR A 238 -8.63 15.42 -8.53
CA TYR A 238 -7.68 14.31 -8.48
C TYR A 238 -6.27 14.74 -8.85
N LEU A 239 -5.31 14.30 -8.05
CA LEU A 239 -3.91 14.19 -8.42
C LEU A 239 -3.57 12.70 -8.54
N VAL A 240 -3.06 12.29 -9.71
CA VAL A 240 -2.59 10.93 -9.94
C VAL A 240 -1.10 10.99 -10.28
N LEU A 241 -0.29 10.29 -9.50
CA LEU A 241 1.17 10.24 -9.66
C LEU A 241 1.65 8.82 -9.95
N SER A 242 2.55 8.67 -10.91
CA SER A 242 3.29 7.42 -11.19
C SER A 242 4.79 7.67 -11.23
N PHE A 243 5.57 6.59 -11.18
CA PHE A 243 7.02 6.61 -11.37
C PHE A 243 7.39 5.77 -12.60
N ASP A 244 8.26 6.30 -13.45
CA ASP A 244 8.60 5.71 -14.75
C ASP A 244 9.24 4.31 -14.66
N THR A 245 9.95 4.02 -13.57
CA THR A 245 10.55 2.70 -13.31
C THR A 245 9.71 1.78 -12.42
N ASP A 246 8.53 2.20 -11.96
CA ASP A 246 7.63 1.34 -11.21
C ASP A 246 7.06 0.26 -12.14
N TRP A 247 7.59 -0.95 -12.04
CA TRP A 247 7.09 -2.07 -12.83
C TRP A 247 5.98 -2.85 -12.13
N ARG A 248 5.79 -2.64 -10.82
CA ARG A 248 4.70 -3.26 -10.05
C ARG A 248 3.38 -2.60 -10.39
N PHE A 249 3.32 -1.27 -10.28
CA PHE A 249 2.20 -0.42 -10.70
C PHE A 249 2.69 0.64 -11.68
N SER A 250 2.98 0.17 -12.90
CA SER A 250 3.42 1.04 -13.99
C SER A 250 2.48 2.19 -14.27
N THR A 251 3.01 3.19 -14.98
CA THR A 251 2.26 4.35 -15.46
C THR A 251 0.94 3.98 -16.13
N GLU A 252 0.82 2.83 -16.81
CA GLU A 252 -0.45 2.39 -17.40
C GLU A 252 -1.54 2.12 -16.36
N HIS A 253 -1.20 1.67 -15.14
CA HIS A 253 -2.16 1.55 -14.04
C HIS A 253 -2.75 2.91 -13.64
N SER A 254 -1.90 3.93 -13.57
CA SER A 254 -2.31 5.30 -13.27
C SER A 254 -3.12 5.89 -14.42
N LEU A 255 -2.69 5.71 -15.67
CA LEU A 255 -3.42 6.16 -16.86
C LEU A 255 -4.80 5.50 -16.97
N ARG A 256 -4.95 4.23 -16.56
CA ARG A 256 -6.27 3.58 -16.49
C ARG A 256 -7.20 4.32 -15.52
N ILE A 257 -6.72 4.72 -14.34
CA ILE A 257 -7.50 5.53 -13.38
C ILE A 257 -7.88 6.87 -14.01
N VAL A 258 -6.91 7.57 -14.59
CA VAL A 258 -7.10 8.88 -15.26
C VAL A 258 -8.18 8.78 -16.33
N ARG A 259 -8.09 7.82 -17.25
CA ARG A 259 -9.05 7.64 -18.35
C ARG A 259 -10.48 7.45 -17.84
N HIS A 260 -10.69 6.67 -16.77
CA HIS A 260 -12.03 6.48 -16.21
C HIS A 260 -12.58 7.75 -15.55
N LEU A 261 -11.74 8.49 -14.83
CA LEU A 261 -12.15 9.74 -14.17
C LEU A 261 -12.44 10.87 -15.18
N GLU A 262 -11.61 10.98 -16.22
CA GLU A 262 -11.80 11.95 -17.31
C GLU A 262 -13.04 11.64 -18.15
N ALA A 263 -13.39 10.36 -18.32
CA ALA A 263 -14.61 9.95 -19.04
C ALA A 263 -15.91 10.49 -18.40
N VAL A 264 -15.87 10.83 -17.11
CA VAL A 264 -16.96 11.49 -16.38
C VAL A 264 -16.61 12.93 -15.98
N GLN A 265 -15.69 13.55 -16.73
CA GLN A 265 -15.31 14.96 -16.65
C GLN A 265 -14.83 15.42 -15.27
N GLN A 266 -14.22 14.53 -14.47
CA GLN A 266 -13.60 14.95 -13.22
C GLN A 266 -12.35 15.80 -13.49
N PRO A 267 -12.05 16.80 -12.64
CA PRO A 267 -10.79 17.52 -12.71
C PRO A 267 -9.63 16.61 -12.29
N VAL A 268 -8.84 16.14 -13.25
CA VAL A 268 -7.68 15.27 -13.01
C VAL A 268 -6.39 15.97 -13.41
N THR A 269 -5.39 15.91 -12.54
CA THR A 269 -3.98 16.23 -12.86
C THR A 269 -3.18 14.95 -12.79
N PHE A 270 -2.53 14.59 -13.89
CA PHE A 270 -1.63 13.45 -13.95
C PHE A 270 -0.19 13.92 -14.11
N ARG A 271 0.74 13.28 -13.37
CA ARG A 271 2.18 13.49 -13.55
C ARG A 271 2.93 12.17 -13.36
N GLU A 272 3.71 11.80 -14.37
CA GLU A 272 4.74 10.77 -14.25
C GLU A 272 6.03 11.42 -13.74
N LEU A 273 6.65 10.80 -12.75
CA LEU A 273 7.90 11.23 -12.13
C LEU A 273 9.03 10.30 -12.55
N ARG A 274 10.20 10.87 -12.84
CA ARG A 274 11.39 10.07 -13.09
C ARG A 274 12.03 9.70 -11.76
N SER A 275 12.13 8.41 -11.49
CA SER A 275 12.79 7.93 -10.27
C SER A 275 13.38 6.56 -10.52
N PRO A 276 14.64 6.29 -10.14
CA PRO A 276 15.27 5.00 -10.39
C PRO A 276 14.79 3.92 -9.42
N TYR A 277 13.99 4.24 -8.41
CA TYR A 277 13.76 3.33 -7.28
C TYR A 277 12.52 2.43 -7.42
N GLY A 278 11.85 2.43 -8.56
CA GLY A 278 10.68 1.59 -8.80
C GLY A 278 9.47 1.99 -7.97
N HIS A 279 8.74 1.01 -7.45
CA HIS A 279 7.52 1.24 -6.67
C HIS A 279 7.79 1.99 -5.37
N ASP A 280 8.91 1.71 -4.68
CA ASP A 280 9.23 2.34 -3.39
C ASP A 280 9.60 3.83 -3.53
N SER A 281 9.66 4.38 -4.75
CA SER A 281 9.97 5.80 -5.00
C SER A 281 9.11 6.77 -4.19
N PHE A 282 7.83 6.46 -3.92
CA PHE A 282 6.94 7.33 -3.14
C PHE A 282 7.28 7.41 -1.63
N LEU A 283 8.12 6.49 -1.15
CA LEU A 283 8.60 6.44 0.24
C LEU A 283 10.00 7.06 0.39
N LEU A 284 10.66 7.39 -0.72
CA LEU A 284 12.03 7.90 -0.73
C LEU A 284 12.07 9.41 -0.93
N ASP A 285 13.22 10.01 -0.63
CA ASP A 285 13.40 11.45 -0.83
C ASP A 285 13.57 11.76 -2.32
N ASP A 286 12.51 12.33 -2.90
CA ASP A 286 12.48 12.75 -4.30
C ASP A 286 11.99 14.22 -4.36
N PRO A 287 12.87 15.17 -4.73
CA PRO A 287 12.52 16.59 -4.74
C PRO A 287 11.36 16.94 -5.69
N ALA A 288 11.24 16.25 -6.83
CA ALA A 288 10.20 16.52 -7.82
C ALA A 288 8.83 16.02 -7.33
N TYR A 289 8.82 14.83 -6.72
CA TYR A 289 7.66 14.26 -6.04
C TYR A 289 7.19 15.17 -4.91
N HIS A 290 8.09 15.52 -3.99
CA HIS A 290 7.78 16.36 -2.84
C HIS A 290 7.29 17.76 -3.23
N ALA A 291 7.91 18.39 -4.24
CA ALA A 291 7.45 19.67 -4.77
C ALA A 291 6.04 19.57 -5.38
N THR A 292 5.73 18.47 -6.07
CA THR A 292 4.39 18.24 -6.64
C THR A 292 3.32 18.15 -5.56
N LEU A 293 3.57 17.34 -4.52
CA LEU A 293 2.63 17.18 -3.43
C LEU A 293 2.46 18.46 -2.62
N ARG A 294 3.55 19.20 -2.34
CA ARG A 294 3.46 20.50 -1.68
C ARG A 294 2.56 21.46 -2.46
N ALA A 295 2.80 21.62 -3.77
CA ALA A 295 2.00 22.48 -4.62
C ALA A 295 0.52 22.06 -4.66
N TRP A 296 0.25 20.75 -4.62
CA TRP A 296 -1.12 20.22 -4.53
C TRP A 296 -1.80 20.58 -3.20
N PHE A 297 -1.11 20.41 -2.07
CA PHE A 297 -1.63 20.77 -0.75
C PHE A 297 -1.83 22.28 -0.61
N ASP A 298 -0.90 23.09 -1.12
CA ASP A 298 -1.03 24.55 -1.15
C ASP A 298 -2.28 24.98 -1.92
N ARG A 299 -2.49 24.42 -3.12
CA ARG A 299 -3.69 24.66 -3.91
C ARG A 299 -4.96 24.18 -3.21
N ALA A 300 -4.91 23.05 -2.51
CA ALA A 300 -6.07 22.55 -1.78
C ALA A 300 -6.52 23.53 -0.69
N LEU A 301 -5.58 24.16 0.01
CA LEU A 301 -5.88 25.18 1.02
C LEU A 301 -6.52 26.44 0.41
N GLU A 302 -6.09 26.87 -0.77
CA GLU A 302 -6.68 28.04 -1.47
C GLU A 302 -8.15 27.81 -1.88
N VAL A 303 -8.51 26.57 -2.22
CA VAL A 303 -9.86 26.21 -2.68
C VAL A 303 -10.77 25.78 -1.51
N GLY A 304 -10.18 25.43 -0.36
CA GLY A 304 -10.88 24.95 0.83
C GLY A 304 -11.34 26.04 1.80
N THR A 305 -10.91 27.29 1.61
CA THR A 305 -11.41 28.49 2.30
C THR A 305 -12.52 29.18 1.51
#